data_AF-A0A484W0I7-F1
#
_entry.id   AF-A0A484W0I7-F1
#
_cell.length_a   1.000
_cell.length_b   1.000
_cell.length_c   1.000
_cell.angle_alpha   90.00
_cell.angle_beta   90.00
_cell.angle_gamma   90.00
#
_symmetry.space_group_name_H-M   'P 1'
#
loop_
_entity.id
_entity.type
_entity.pdbx_description
1 polymer ?
#
loop_
_entity_poly.entity_id
_entity_poly.type
_entity_poly.pdbx_seq_one_letter_code
_entity_poly.pdbx_strand_id
1 'polypeptide(L)'
;MAKSVPAIFLDRDGTINVDHGYVHEIDNFEFIDGVIDAMRELKKMGFALVVVTNQSGIARGKFTEAQFETLTEWMDWSLADRDVDLDGIYYCPHHPQGSVEEFRQVCDCRKPHPGMFLSARDYLHIDMAASYMVGR
;
A
#
# COMPACT_ATOMS: atom_id res chain seq x y z
N MET A 1 12.41 -25.46 8.15
CA MET A 1 11.51 -24.30 8.30
C MET A 1 11.71 -23.43 7.07
N ALA A 2 10.64 -23.02 6.40
CA ALA A 2 10.77 -22.03 5.33
C ALA A 2 11.38 -20.75 5.94
N LYS A 3 12.36 -20.15 5.25
CA LYS A 3 13.02 -18.93 5.72
C LYS A 3 12.01 -17.79 5.62
N SER A 4 11.56 -17.26 6.74
CA SER A 4 10.69 -16.08 6.79
C SER A 4 11.50 -14.80 6.55
N VAL A 5 10.85 -13.76 6.03
CA VAL A 5 11.48 -12.46 5.72
C VAL A 5 10.84 -11.34 6.56
N PRO A 6 11.61 -10.45 7.21
CA PRO A 6 11.03 -9.29 7.86
C PRO A 6 10.49 -8.31 6.80
N ALA A 7 9.40 -7.61 7.11
CA ALA A 7 8.79 -6.65 6.20
C ALA A 7 8.68 -5.25 6.81
N ILE A 8 8.80 -4.24 5.94
CA ILE A 8 8.30 -2.90 6.22
C ILE A 8 6.99 -2.75 5.45
N PHE A 9 5.91 -2.73 6.22
CA PHE A 9 4.60 -2.37 5.72
C PHE A 9 4.52 -0.84 5.62
N LEU A 10 4.15 -0.34 4.46
CA LEU A 10 4.10 1.09 4.14
C LEU A 10 2.66 1.48 3.85
N ASP A 11 2.15 2.54 4.47
CA ASP A 11 1.01 3.23 3.90
C ASP A 11 1.41 3.92 2.58
N ARG A 12 0.42 4.30 1.77
CA ARG A 12 0.66 5.00 0.51
C ARG A 12 0.55 6.51 0.73
N ASP A 13 -0.68 6.99 0.94
CA ASP A 13 -0.96 8.41 1.07
C ASP A 13 -0.44 8.97 2.40
N GLY A 14 0.42 9.99 2.31
CA GLY A 14 1.08 10.62 3.46
C GLY A 14 2.30 9.85 3.97
N THR A 15 2.73 8.79 3.28
CA THR A 15 3.91 7.99 3.65
C THR A 15 4.83 7.74 2.46
N ILE A 16 4.30 7.27 1.33
CA ILE A 16 5.04 7.17 0.06
C ILE A 16 4.83 8.43 -0.77
N ASN A 17 3.58 8.85 -0.92
CA ASN A 17 3.22 10.09 -1.61
C ASN A 17 2.68 11.15 -0.68
N VAL A 18 2.74 12.40 -1.10
CA VAL A 18 2.06 13.51 -0.43
C VAL A 18 0.55 13.22 -0.43
N ASP A 19 -0.08 13.35 0.75
CA ASP A 19 -1.52 13.17 0.92
C ASP A 19 -2.26 14.44 0.47
N HIS A 20 -2.75 14.43 -0.77
CA HIS A 20 -3.70 15.43 -1.27
C HIS A 20 -5.17 14.97 -1.12
N GLY A 21 -5.42 13.94 -0.33
CA GLY A 21 -6.71 13.28 -0.16
C GLY A 21 -6.89 12.14 -1.15
N TYR A 22 -7.88 12.24 -2.03
CA TYR A 22 -8.22 11.17 -2.98
C TYR A 22 -7.26 11.13 -4.17
N VAL A 23 -5.97 10.83 -3.94
CA VAL A 23 -4.95 10.74 -5.00
C VAL A 23 -5.22 9.52 -5.88
N HIS A 24 -5.57 9.77 -7.15
CA HIS A 24 -5.96 8.75 -8.14
C HIS A 24 -5.49 9.07 -9.57
N GLU A 25 -4.80 10.20 -9.76
CA GLU A 25 -4.26 10.65 -11.04
C GLU A 25 -2.75 10.79 -10.90
N ILE A 26 -2.01 10.35 -11.93
CA ILE A 26 -0.54 10.37 -11.96
C ILE A 26 0.00 11.80 -11.78
N ASP A 27 -0.63 12.77 -12.44
CA ASP A 27 -0.21 14.18 -12.38
C ASP A 27 -0.36 14.80 -10.99
N ASN A 28 -1.15 14.18 -10.10
CA ASN A 28 -1.36 14.59 -8.72
C ASN A 28 -0.58 13.71 -7.72
N PHE A 29 0.27 12.80 -8.21
CA PHE A 29 1.09 11.94 -7.37
C PHE A 29 2.50 12.52 -7.23
N GLU A 30 2.83 12.95 -6.02
CA GLU A 30 4.15 13.44 -5.66
C GLU A 30 4.78 12.52 -4.61
N PHE A 31 5.94 11.95 -4.90
CA PHE A 31 6.70 11.18 -3.92
C PHE A 31 7.17 12.09 -2.79
N ILE A 32 7.06 11.65 -1.54
CA ILE A 32 7.63 12.37 -0.41
C ILE A 32 9.17 12.42 -0.55
N ASP A 33 9.75 13.59 -0.29
CA ASP A 33 11.20 13.79 -0.35
C ASP A 33 11.96 12.73 0.46
N GLY A 34 12.92 12.06 -0.19
CA GLY A 34 13.77 11.04 0.42
C GLY A 34 13.13 9.66 0.60
N VAL A 35 11.83 9.47 0.30
CA VAL A 35 11.16 8.17 0.48
C VAL A 35 11.80 7.05 -0.35
N ILE A 36 12.21 7.37 -1.58
CA ILE A 36 12.78 6.39 -2.51
C ILE A 36 14.14 5.89 -1.99
N ASP A 37 14.98 6.81 -1.52
CA ASP A 37 16.27 6.44 -0.93
C ASP A 37 16.10 5.63 0.36
N ALA A 38 15.12 5.97 1.20
CA ALA A 38 14.77 5.18 2.37
C ALA A 38 14.33 3.76 1.99
N MET A 39 13.47 3.61 0.97
CA MET A 39 13.04 2.30 0.48
C MET A 39 14.21 1.47 -0.08
N ARG A 40 15.13 2.08 -0.82
CA ARG A 40 16.36 1.42 -1.29
C ARG A 40 17.20 0.88 -0.14
N GLU A 41 17.42 1.69 0.89
CA GLU A 41 18.19 1.25 2.06
C GLU A 41 17.49 0.10 2.81
N LEU A 42 16.16 0.14 2.95
CA LEU A 42 15.40 -0.95 3.55
C LEU A 42 15.50 -2.25 2.74
N LYS A 43 15.44 -2.19 1.40
CA LYS A 43 15.70 -3.36 0.54
C LYS A 43 17.11 -3.90 0.73
N LYS A 44 18.14 -3.03 0.80
CA LYS A 44 19.54 -3.45 1.07
C LYS A 44 19.70 -4.13 2.43
N MET A 45 18.91 -3.73 3.42
CA MET A 45 18.87 -4.36 4.74
C MET A 45 18.15 -5.73 4.73
N GLY A 46 17.54 -6.13 3.61
CA GLY A 46 16.87 -7.42 3.44
C GLY A 46 15.40 -7.44 3.90
N PHE A 47 14.78 -6.27 4.03
CA PHE A 47 13.34 -6.20 4.27
C PHE A 47 12.56 -6.42 2.97
N ALA A 48 11.42 -7.11 3.08
CA ALA A 48 10.36 -7.02 2.10
C ALA A 48 9.67 -5.66 2.24
N LEU A 49 9.38 -4.98 1.14
CA LEU A 49 8.58 -3.75 1.13
C LEU A 49 7.17 -4.05 0.67
N VAL A 50 6.20 -3.80 1.53
CA VAL A 50 4.80 -4.15 1.27
C VAL A 50 3.92 -2.92 1.46
N VAL A 51 3.23 -2.49 0.41
CA VAL A 51 2.26 -1.41 0.51
C VAL A 51 0.95 -1.96 1.06
N VAL A 52 0.40 -1.30 2.08
CA VAL A 52 -0.91 -1.61 2.70
C VAL A 52 -1.73 -0.32 2.83
N THR A 53 -2.72 -0.11 1.96
CA THR A 53 -3.38 1.20 1.84
C THR A 53 -4.92 1.15 1.88
N ASN A 54 -5.53 2.12 2.57
CA ASN A 54 -6.98 2.27 2.64
C ASN A 54 -7.47 3.21 1.52
N GLN A 55 -8.14 2.67 0.50
CA GLN A 55 -8.59 3.43 -0.68
C GLN A 55 -10.09 3.67 -0.67
N SER A 56 -10.58 4.30 0.40
CA SER A 56 -12.02 4.56 0.59
C SER A 56 -12.64 5.49 -0.46
N GLY A 57 -11.83 6.18 -1.27
CA GLY A 57 -12.31 6.97 -2.40
C GLY A 57 -13.12 6.14 -3.39
N ILE A 58 -12.78 4.86 -3.54
CA ILE A 58 -13.51 3.91 -4.39
C ILE A 58 -14.94 3.73 -3.86
N ALA A 59 -15.10 3.30 -2.61
CA ALA A 59 -16.43 3.17 -1.99
C ALA A 59 -17.20 4.50 -1.94
N ARG A 60 -16.52 5.64 -1.88
CA ARG A 60 -17.14 6.98 -1.83
C ARG A 60 -17.43 7.57 -3.21
N GLY A 61 -17.16 6.83 -4.30
CA GLY A 61 -17.39 7.27 -5.67
C GLY A 61 -16.54 8.48 -6.09
N LYS A 62 -15.34 8.61 -5.52
CA LYS A 62 -14.38 9.69 -5.85
C LYS A 62 -13.52 9.33 -7.06
N PHE A 63 -13.20 8.06 -7.21
CA PHE A 63 -12.50 7.48 -8.35
C PHE A 63 -12.87 5.99 -8.44
N THR A 64 -12.62 5.36 -9.58
CA THR A 64 -12.90 3.95 -9.81
C THR A 64 -11.72 3.07 -9.37
N GLU A 65 -11.97 1.79 -9.14
CA GLU A 65 -10.91 0.81 -8.88
C GLU A 65 -9.90 0.75 -10.03
N ALA A 66 -10.36 0.83 -11.28
CA ALA A 66 -9.47 0.90 -12.45
C ALA A 66 -8.54 2.13 -12.46
N GLN A 67 -9.01 3.30 -11.97
CA GLN A 67 -8.14 4.47 -11.81
C GLN A 67 -7.09 4.24 -10.73
N PHE A 68 -7.47 3.59 -9.62
CA PHE A 68 -6.52 3.19 -8.59
C PHE A 68 -5.48 2.20 -9.11
N GLU A 69 -5.90 1.18 -9.86
CA GLU A 69 -5.00 0.19 -10.47
C GLU A 69 -4.03 0.85 -11.43
N THR A 70 -4.51 1.73 -12.31
CA THR A 70 -3.66 2.48 -13.26
C THR A 70 -2.59 3.30 -12.53
N LEU A 71 -2.98 4.03 -11.48
CA LEU A 71 -2.02 4.80 -10.67
C LEU A 71 -1.04 3.88 -9.93
N THR A 72 -1.52 2.75 -9.42
CA THR A 72 -0.72 1.79 -8.66
C THR A 72 0.31 1.11 -9.54
N GLU A 73 -0.08 0.68 -10.74
CA GLU A 73 0.85 0.15 -11.74
C GLU A 73 1.92 1.19 -12.09
N TRP A 74 1.52 2.42 -12.38
CA TRP A 74 2.49 3.48 -12.66
C TRP A 74 3.45 3.73 -11.49
N MET A 75 2.94 3.73 -10.25
CA MET A 75 3.76 3.89 -9.05
C MET A 75 4.77 2.74 -8.90
N ASP A 76 4.33 1.50 -9.10
CA ASP A 76 5.18 0.31 -9.02
C ASP A 76 6.30 0.35 -10.08
N TRP A 77 5.95 0.65 -11.34
CA TRP A 77 6.94 0.87 -12.41
C TRP A 77 7.90 2.02 -12.09
N SER A 78 7.39 3.12 -11.56
CA SER A 78 8.20 4.30 -11.23
C SER A 78 9.18 4.03 -10.08
N LEU A 79 8.84 3.13 -9.16
CA LEU A 79 9.73 2.67 -8.09
C LEU A 79 10.75 1.65 -8.62
N ALA A 80 10.32 0.71 -9.45
CA ALA A 80 11.19 -0.30 -10.06
C ALA A 80 12.28 0.34 -10.95
N ASP A 81 11.94 1.36 -11.76
CA ASP A 81 12.91 2.15 -12.55
C ASP A 81 13.97 2.84 -11.67
N ARG A 82 13.69 2.96 -10.37
CA ARG A 82 14.56 3.54 -9.36
C ARG A 82 15.08 2.47 -8.39
N ASP A 83 15.20 1.22 -8.81
CA ASP A 83 15.78 0.13 -8.01
C ASP A 83 15.02 -0.14 -6.68
N VAL A 84 13.71 0.12 -6.66
CA VAL A 84 12.83 -0.21 -5.54
C VAL A 84 11.75 -1.17 -6.04
N ASP A 85 11.98 -2.46 -5.85
CA ASP A 85 10.97 -3.49 -6.13
C ASP A 85 10.08 -3.69 -4.90
N LEU A 86 8.77 -3.45 -5.06
CA LEU A 86 7.78 -3.78 -4.04
C LEU A 86 7.50 -5.29 -4.04
N ASP A 87 7.48 -5.89 -2.86
CA ASP A 87 7.20 -7.33 -2.70
C ASP A 87 5.69 -7.62 -2.66
N GLY A 88 4.86 -6.59 -2.45
CA GLY A 88 3.43 -6.68 -2.62
C GLY A 88 2.69 -5.38 -2.37
N ILE A 89 1.55 -5.21 -3.03
CA ILE A 89 0.65 -4.08 -2.86
C ILE A 89 -0.73 -4.62 -2.49
N TYR A 90 -1.20 -4.24 -1.30
CA TYR A 90 -2.48 -4.64 -0.76
C TYR A 90 -3.29 -3.38 -0.47
N TYR A 91 -4.56 -3.39 -0.87
CA TYR A 91 -5.43 -2.25 -0.65
C TYR A 91 -6.81 -2.68 -0.19
N CYS A 92 -7.50 -1.75 0.48
CA CYS A 92 -8.90 -1.91 0.84
C CYS A 92 -9.75 -0.82 0.15
N PRO A 93 -10.62 -1.18 -0.81
CA PRO A 93 -11.53 -0.23 -1.46
C PRO A 93 -12.75 0.13 -0.59
N HIS A 94 -13.01 -0.64 0.47
CA HIS A 94 -14.25 -0.63 1.23
C HIS A 94 -14.42 0.54 2.21
N HIS A 95 -15.69 0.96 2.40
CA HIS A 95 -16.10 1.85 3.48
C HIS A 95 -17.60 1.65 3.83
N PRO A 96 -17.98 1.52 5.12
CA PRO A 96 -19.37 1.20 5.50
C PRO A 96 -20.38 2.31 5.13
N GLN A 97 -19.90 3.54 5.03
CA GLN A 97 -20.69 4.71 4.59
C GLN A 97 -20.40 5.12 3.14
N GLY A 98 -19.88 4.19 2.31
CA GLY A 98 -19.69 4.43 0.88
C GLY A 98 -21.01 4.74 0.15
N SER A 99 -20.91 5.34 -1.03
CA SER A 99 -22.04 5.54 -1.96
C SER A 99 -22.08 4.46 -3.05
N VAL A 100 -20.95 3.83 -3.37
CA VAL A 100 -20.86 2.72 -4.33
C VAL A 100 -21.21 1.42 -3.62
N GLU A 101 -22.32 0.80 -4.03
CA GLU A 101 -22.91 -0.35 -3.33
C GLU A 101 -21.94 -1.54 -3.17
N GLU A 102 -21.21 -1.86 -4.23
CA GLU A 102 -20.23 -2.96 -4.28
C GLU A 102 -19.18 -2.87 -3.16
N PHE A 103 -18.72 -1.66 -2.85
CA PHE A 103 -17.67 -1.44 -1.85
C PHE A 103 -18.19 -0.95 -0.50
N ARG A 104 -19.52 -0.86 -0.33
CA ARG A 104 -20.17 -0.35 0.88
C ARG A 104 -20.38 -1.45 1.92
N GLN A 105 -19.32 -1.76 2.66
CA GLN A 105 -19.35 -2.83 3.66
C GLN A 105 -18.37 -2.58 4.82
N VAL A 106 -18.59 -3.30 5.91
CA VAL A 106 -17.57 -3.53 6.95
C VAL A 106 -16.77 -4.75 6.53
N CYS A 107 -15.44 -4.64 6.54
CA CYS A 107 -14.54 -5.70 6.09
C CYS A 107 -13.34 -5.84 7.03
N ASP A 108 -12.66 -6.97 6.96
CA ASP A 108 -11.47 -7.24 7.77
C ASP A 108 -10.17 -6.69 7.15
N CYS A 109 -10.21 -6.24 5.89
CA CYS A 109 -9.01 -5.70 5.22
C CYS A 109 -8.75 -4.22 5.52
N ARG A 110 -9.78 -3.43 5.87
CA ARG A 110 -9.64 -2.00 6.14
C ARG A 110 -8.85 -1.75 7.42
N LYS A 111 -7.70 -1.07 7.35
CA LYS A 111 -6.96 -0.64 8.55
C LYS A 111 -7.88 0.20 9.46
N PRO A 112 -7.90 -0.04 10.79
CA PRO A 112 -6.90 -0.77 11.58
C PRO A 112 -7.08 -2.29 11.68
N HIS A 113 -8.03 -2.91 10.95
CA HIS A 113 -8.11 -4.38 10.90
C HIS A 113 -6.87 -4.97 10.19
N PRO A 114 -6.43 -6.18 10.58
CA PRO A 114 -5.15 -6.72 10.14
C PRO A 114 -5.21 -7.46 8.80
N GLY A 115 -6.36 -7.52 8.11
CA GLY A 115 -6.56 -8.42 6.96
C GLY A 115 -5.50 -8.30 5.87
N MET A 116 -5.14 -7.07 5.45
CA MET A 116 -4.08 -6.87 4.45
C MET A 116 -2.71 -7.38 4.92
N PHE A 117 -2.37 -7.18 6.20
CA PHE A 117 -1.12 -7.66 6.78
C PHE A 117 -1.07 -9.18 6.85
N LEU A 118 -2.18 -9.82 7.21
CA LEU A 118 -2.29 -11.28 7.28
C LEU A 118 -2.19 -11.90 5.88
N SER A 119 -2.87 -11.32 4.88
CA SER A 119 -2.74 -11.75 3.49
C SER A 119 -1.30 -11.65 2.99
N ALA A 120 -0.63 -10.53 3.26
CA ALA A 120 0.78 -10.35 2.90
C ALA A 120 1.69 -11.36 3.62
N ARG A 121 1.46 -11.59 4.93
CA ARG A 121 2.20 -12.58 5.71
C ARG A 121 2.10 -13.97 5.10
N ASP A 122 0.89 -14.39 4.78
CA ASP A 122 0.64 -15.75 4.31
C ASP A 122 1.21 -15.97 2.91
N TYR A 123 1.13 -14.97 2.04
CA TYR A 123 1.64 -15.04 0.67
C TYR A 123 3.18 -14.91 0.59
N LEU A 124 3.77 -13.99 1.34
CA LEU A 124 5.21 -13.66 1.29
C LEU A 124 6.03 -14.35 2.39
N HIS A 125 5.40 -15.14 3.26
CA HIS A 125 6.01 -15.79 4.41
C HIS A 125 6.74 -14.80 5.35
N ILE A 126 6.06 -13.72 5.71
CA ILE A 126 6.63 -12.61 6.50
C ILE A 126 6.84 -13.00 7.97
N ASP A 127 7.99 -12.63 8.53
CA ASP A 127 8.24 -12.64 9.96
C ASP A 127 7.63 -11.39 10.62
N MET A 128 6.38 -11.51 11.08
CA MET A 128 5.65 -10.40 11.70
C MET A 128 6.33 -9.85 12.95
N ALA A 129 7.10 -10.65 13.69
CA ALA A 129 7.77 -10.20 14.92
C ALA A 129 8.97 -9.29 14.63
N ALA A 130 9.58 -9.46 13.45
CA ALA A 130 10.66 -8.63 12.94
C ALA A 130 10.19 -7.58 11.91
N SER A 131 8.87 -7.35 11.82
CA SER A 131 8.27 -6.43 10.85
C SER A 131 7.73 -5.17 11.51
N TYR A 132 7.63 -4.10 10.71
CA TYR A 132 7.19 -2.79 11.16
C TYR A 132 6.17 -2.20 10.19
N MET A 133 5.25 -1.39 10.71
CA MET A 133 4.33 -0.58 9.91
C MET A 133 4.76 0.88 10.00
N VAL A 134 4.91 1.55 8.86
CA VAL A 134 5.10 2.98 8.74
C VAL A 134 3.88 3.56 8.02
N GLY A 135 3.20 4.49 8.68
CA GLY A 135 1.97 5.10 8.20
C GLY A 135 1.60 6.31 9.05
N ARG A 136 0.76 7.19 8.50
CA ARG A 136 0.21 8.35 9.22
C ARG A 136 -1.17 8.06 9.83
#